data_AF-A0A940G5T1-F1
#
_entry.id   AF-A0A940G5T1-F1
#
_cell.length_a   1.000
_cell.length_b   1.000
_cell.length_c   1.000
_cell.angle_alpha   90.00
_cell.angle_beta   90.00
_cell.angle_gamma   90.00
#
_symmetry.space_group_name_H-M   'P 1'
#
loop_
_entity.id
_entity.type
_entity.pdbx_description
1 polymer ?
#
loop_
_entity_poly.entity_id
_entity_poly.type
_entity_poly.pdbx_seq_one_letter_code
_entity_poly.pdbx_strand_id
1 'polypeptide(L)'
;MIALRRPSGTPWRTPSTWWRALDAATAGLDAPLGVVAQDALAANAYDLLDRAAGLPIRVASKSVRIRGVLDAVLALPGYRGVLAYT
;
A
#
# COMPACT_ATOMS: atom_id res chain seq x y z
N MET A 1 13.55 3.07 3.65
CA MET A 1 12.48 3.61 2.78
C MET A 1 11.66 2.42 2.27
N ILE A 2 10.33 2.45 2.34
CA ILE A 2 9.49 1.32 1.93
C ILE A 2 9.58 1.19 0.41
N ALA A 3 10.05 0.03 -0.09
CA ALA A 3 10.17 -0.23 -1.52
C ALA A 3 9.01 -1.11 -1.99
N LEU A 4 8.18 -0.61 -2.92
CA LEU A 4 7.05 -1.37 -3.46
C LEU A 4 7.46 -2.15 -4.70
N ARG A 5 7.44 -3.48 -4.59
CA ARG A 5 7.66 -4.40 -5.71
C ARG A 5 6.33 -5.02 -6.10
N ARG A 6 6.11 -5.26 -7.40
CA ARG A 6 4.90 -5.95 -7.86
C ARG A 6 4.85 -7.35 -7.20
N PRO A 7 3.80 -7.67 -6.43
CA PRO A 7 3.70 -8.97 -5.80
C PRO A 7 3.49 -10.07 -6.84
N SER A 8 4.02 -11.26 -6.55
CA SER A 8 3.83 -12.47 -7.37
C SER A 8 2.56 -13.26 -7.01
N GLY A 9 1.86 -12.87 -5.93
CA GLY A 9 0.64 -13.53 -5.49
C GLY A 9 -0.22 -12.61 -4.61
N THR A 10 -1.35 -13.15 -4.17
CA THR A 10 -2.34 -12.41 -3.38
C THR A 10 -2.68 -13.15 -2.07
N PRO A 11 -1.72 -13.33 -1.14
CA PRO A 11 -1.93 -14.11 0.09
C PRO A 11 -3.09 -13.57 0.95
N TRP A 12 -3.40 -12.28 0.87
CA TRP A 12 -4.55 -11.66 1.53
C TRP A 12 -5.92 -12.16 1.04
N ARG A 13 -5.98 -12.91 -0.07
CA ARG A 13 -7.21 -13.59 -0.51
C ARG A 13 -7.52 -14.86 0.26
N THR A 14 -6.63 -15.30 1.14
CA THR A 14 -6.83 -16.44 2.04
C THR A 14 -6.86 -15.92 3.48
N PRO A 15 -8.01 -15.45 4.00
CA PRO A 15 -8.07 -14.74 5.28
C PRO A 15 -7.55 -15.57 6.46
N SER A 16 -7.82 -16.87 6.47
CA SER A 16 -7.44 -17.77 7.57
C SER A 16 -5.93 -17.88 7.77
N THR A 17 -5.14 -17.78 6.70
CA THR A 17 -3.67 -17.77 6.75
C THR A 17 -3.13 -16.36 6.89
N TRP A 18 -3.73 -15.39 6.19
CA TRP A 18 -3.28 -14.01 6.17
C TRP A 18 -3.35 -13.33 7.53
N TRP A 19 -4.50 -13.41 8.20
CA TRP A 19 -4.68 -12.74 9.49
C TRP A 19 -3.77 -13.33 10.57
N ARG A 20 -3.62 -14.67 10.62
CA ARG A 20 -2.68 -15.31 11.55
C ARG A 20 -1.24 -14.88 11.35
N ALA A 21 -0.82 -14.69 10.09
CA ALA A 21 0.53 -14.22 9.79
C ALA A 21 0.74 -12.77 10.27
N LEU A 22 -0.27 -11.90 10.11
CA LEU A 22 -0.22 -10.54 10.65
C LEU A 22 -0.19 -10.53 12.17
N ASP A 23 -1.06 -11.30 12.83
CA ASP A 23 -1.08 -11.43 14.30
C ASP A 23 0.29 -11.88 14.82
N ALA A 24 0.88 -12.89 14.20
CA ALA A 24 2.21 -13.38 14.56
C ALA A 24 3.31 -12.31 14.34
N ALA A 25 3.24 -11.57 13.23
CA ALA A 25 4.21 -10.51 12.93
C ALA A 25 4.13 -9.32 13.90
N THR A 26 2.97 -9.09 14.52
CA THR A 26 2.74 -7.97 15.45
C THR A 26 2.57 -8.40 16.90
N ALA A 27 2.79 -9.67 17.25
CA ALA A 27 2.52 -10.23 18.57
C ALA A 27 3.28 -9.54 19.73
N GLY A 28 4.39 -8.86 19.42
CA GLY A 28 5.20 -8.11 20.40
C GLY A 28 4.84 -6.63 20.52
N LEU A 29 3.76 -6.16 19.89
CA LEU A 29 3.33 -4.76 19.93
C LEU A 29 2.07 -4.60 20.77
N ASP A 30 2.03 -3.54 21.58
CA ASP A 30 0.83 -3.21 22.36
C ASP A 30 -0.31 -2.70 21.47
N ALA A 31 -1.54 -3.09 21.80
CA ALA A 31 -2.75 -2.69 21.09
C ALA A 31 -3.38 -1.40 21.68
N PRO A 32 -4.16 -0.62 20.88
CA PRO A 32 -4.54 -0.88 19.50
C PRO A 32 -3.47 -0.47 18.48
N LEU A 33 -3.34 -1.27 17.42
CA LEU A 33 -2.43 -1.00 16.31
C LEU A 33 -3.17 -1.00 14.97
N GLY A 34 -2.68 -0.19 14.04
CA GLY A 34 -3.06 -0.23 12.63
C GLY A 34 -1.93 -0.85 11.81
N VAL A 35 -2.27 -1.77 10.90
CA VAL A 35 -1.30 -2.47 10.06
C VAL A 35 -1.53 -2.15 8.59
N VAL A 36 -0.47 -1.76 7.90
CA VAL A 36 -0.44 -1.65 6.44
C VAL A 36 0.51 -2.73 5.92
N ALA A 37 -0.05 -3.75 5.29
CA ALA A 37 0.75 -4.81 4.70
C ALA A 37 1.40 -4.36 3.39
N GLN A 38 2.72 -4.48 3.30
CA GLN A 38 3.50 -3.98 2.17
C GLN A 38 3.10 -4.62 0.83
N ASP A 39 2.88 -5.94 0.80
CA ASP A 39 2.52 -6.65 -0.44
C ASP A 39 1.12 -6.25 -0.93
N ALA A 40 0.16 -6.10 -0.01
CA ALA A 40 -1.19 -5.65 -0.37
C ALA A 40 -1.20 -4.20 -0.85
N LEU A 41 -0.41 -3.31 -0.22
CA LEU A 41 -0.20 -1.94 -0.67
C LEU A 41 0.39 -1.90 -2.08
N ALA A 42 1.43 -2.71 -2.33
CA ALA A 42 2.06 -2.78 -3.64
C ALA A 42 1.07 -3.29 -4.71
N ALA A 43 0.31 -4.36 -4.44
CA ALA A 43 -0.69 -4.86 -5.38
C ALA A 43 -1.71 -3.79 -5.76
N ASN A 44 -2.24 -3.05 -4.79
CA ASN A 44 -3.20 -1.96 -5.06
C ASN A 44 -2.56 -0.86 -5.92
N ALA A 45 -1.31 -0.50 -5.64
CA ALA A 45 -0.62 0.54 -6.39
C ALA A 45 -0.39 0.13 -7.86
N TYR A 46 0.07 -1.11 -8.09
CA TYR A 46 0.29 -1.63 -9.43
C TYR A 46 -1.02 -1.89 -10.20
N ASP A 47 -2.08 -2.35 -9.54
CA ASP A 47 -3.41 -2.51 -10.15
C ASP A 47 -3.98 -1.16 -10.62
N LEU A 48 -3.80 -0.08 -9.84
CA LEU A 48 -4.18 1.26 -10.28
C LEU A 48 -3.36 1.74 -11.49
N LEU A 49 -2.06 1.45 -11.54
CA LEU A 49 -1.23 1.77 -12.72
C LEU A 49 -1.70 1.02 -13.97
N ASP A 50 -2.03 -0.26 -13.84
CA ASP A 50 -2.53 -1.09 -14.94
C ASP A 50 -3.85 -0.50 -15.48
N ARG A 51 -4.77 -0.11 -14.59
CA ARG A 51 -6.06 0.50 -14.94
C ARG A 51 -5.93 1.91 -15.51
N ALA A 52 -4.93 2.66 -15.09
CA ALA A 52 -4.70 4.02 -15.58
C ALA A 52 -4.27 4.03 -17.06
N ALA A 53 -3.79 2.90 -17.60
CA ALA A 53 -3.46 2.75 -19.01
C ALA A 53 -2.54 3.88 -19.55
N GLY A 54 -1.56 4.29 -18.74
CA GLY A 54 -0.61 5.35 -19.06
C GLY A 54 -1.03 6.77 -18.63
N LEU A 55 -2.26 6.97 -18.13
CA LEU A 55 -2.66 8.24 -17.53
C LEU A 55 -1.94 8.47 -16.19
N PRO A 56 -1.37 9.66 -15.94
CA PRO A 56 -0.74 9.97 -14.66
C PRO A 56 -1.71 9.92 -13.48
N ILE A 57 -1.30 9.25 -12.39
CA ILE A 57 -2.09 9.17 -11.16
C ILE A 57 -1.59 10.21 -10.15
N ARG A 58 -2.51 10.95 -9.53
CA ARG A 58 -2.20 11.81 -8.37
C ARG A 58 -2.81 11.24 -7.11
N VAL A 59 -2.02 11.10 -6.04
CA VAL A 59 -2.47 10.46 -4.79
C VAL A 59 -3.29 11.44 -3.96
N ALA A 60 -4.55 11.08 -3.63
CA ALA A 60 -5.37 11.86 -2.71
C ALA A 60 -4.84 11.71 -1.26
N SER A 61 -4.04 12.67 -0.81
CA SER A 61 -3.28 12.54 0.45
C SER A 61 -4.15 12.57 1.71
N LYS A 62 -5.35 13.18 1.64
CA LYS A 62 -6.30 13.33 2.75
C LYS A 62 -6.66 12.00 3.43
N SER A 63 -6.83 10.92 2.67
CA SER A 63 -7.27 9.63 3.23
C SER A 63 -6.11 8.74 3.68
N VAL A 64 -4.88 8.99 3.21
CA VAL A 64 -3.71 8.18 3.56
C VAL A 64 -2.96 8.75 4.76
N ARG A 65 -2.59 10.04 4.71
CA ARG A 65 -1.88 10.77 5.78
C ARG A 65 -0.69 10.05 6.45
N ILE A 66 -0.06 9.09 5.75
CA ILE A 66 1.12 8.37 6.21
C ILE A 66 2.26 8.69 5.25
N ARG A 67 3.23 9.51 5.70
CA ARG A 67 4.34 9.99 4.85
C ARG A 67 5.10 8.86 4.17
N GLY A 68 5.46 7.81 4.92
CA GLY A 68 6.19 6.66 4.36
C GLY A 68 5.43 5.91 3.27
N VAL A 69 4.09 5.87 3.32
CA VAL A 69 3.25 5.28 2.27
C VAL A 69 3.21 6.21 1.05
N LEU A 70 3.05 7.51 1.26
CA LEU A 70 3.05 8.50 0.18
C LEU A 70 4.38 8.49 -0.57
N ASP A 71 5.50 8.51 0.14
CA ASP A 71 6.85 8.46 -0.45
C ASP A 71 7.03 7.18 -1.27
N ALA A 72 6.61 6.03 -0.74
CA ALA A 72 6.74 4.74 -1.41
C ALA A 72 5.90 4.64 -2.70
N VAL A 73 4.67 5.16 -2.68
CA VAL A 73 3.78 5.18 -3.85
C VAL A 73 4.28 6.18 -4.89
N LEU A 74 4.71 7.38 -4.47
CA LEU A 74 5.22 8.41 -5.38
C LEU A 74 6.56 8.05 -6.03
N ALA A 75 7.30 7.09 -5.47
CA ALA A 75 8.51 6.54 -6.09
C ALA A 75 8.21 5.61 -7.28
N LEU A 76 6.97 5.13 -7.44
CA LEU A 76 6.59 4.28 -8.57
C LEU A 76 6.35 5.11 -9.85
N PRO A 77 6.95 4.72 -10.99
CA PRO A 77 6.65 5.36 -12.27
C PRO A 77 5.15 5.32 -12.59
N GLY A 78 4.59 6.47 -12.98
CA GLY A 78 3.16 6.63 -13.28
C GLY A 78 2.37 7.35 -12.18
N TYR A 79 2.85 7.33 -10.93
CA TYR A 79 2.39 8.24 -9.90
C TYR A 79 3.11 9.58 -10.04
N ARG A 80 2.35 10.67 -10.21
CA ARG A 80 2.84 12.00 -10.57
C ARG A 80 2.30 13.07 -9.65
N GLY A 81 2.63 12.94 -8.36
CA GLY A 81 2.33 13.92 -7.33
C GLY A 81 1.09 13.60 -6.50
N VAL A 82 0.75 14.55 -5.63
CA VAL A 82 -0.40 14.46 -4.73
C VAL A 82 -1.56 15.31 -5.24
N LEU A 83 -2.77 14.79 -5.13
CA LEU A 83 -4.00 15.56 -5.27
C LEU A 83 -4.32 16.16 -3.91
N ALA A 84 -4.09 17.47 -3.77
CA ALA A 84 -4.48 18.22 -2.60
C ALA A 84 -5.91 18.77 -2.82
N TYR A 85 -6.82 18.39 -1.94
CA TYR A 85 -8.09 19.08 -1.74
C TYR A 85 -8.04 19.60 -0.29
N THR A 86 -8.06 20.92 -0.13
CA THR A 86 -8.11 21.60 1.17
C THR A 86 -9.39 21.26 1.92
#